data_AF-A0A1W1BIK9-F1
#
_entry.id   AF-A0A1W1BIK9-F1
#
_cell.length_a   1.000
_cell.length_b   1.000
_cell.length_c   1.000
_cell.angle_alpha   90.00
_cell.angle_beta   90.00
_cell.angle_gamma   90.00
#
_symmetry.space_group_name_H-M   'P 1'
#
loop_
_entity.id
_entity.type
_entity.pdbx_description
1 polymer ?
#
loop_
_entity_poly.entity_id
_entity_poly.type
_entity_poly.pdbx_seq_one_letter_code
_entity_poly.pdbx_strand_id
1 'polypeptide(L)'
;MKTITAKEFDEKFDNGEDIAEYLDFSTAIRLKDVKKLKTETKKVNVDFPEWIIESLDKEAKKIGVTRQSIIKVWIAERLKEEMGHLKVS
;
A
#
# COMPACT_ATOMS: atom_id res chain seq x y z
N MET A 1 -3.47 -26.33 -8.47
CA MET A 1 -4.10 -25.55 -9.55
C MET A 1 -4.10 -26.41 -10.80
N LYS A 2 -5.25 -26.55 -11.47
CA LYS A 2 -5.31 -27.16 -12.80
C LYS A 2 -4.95 -26.12 -13.86
N THR A 3 -4.54 -26.56 -15.05
CA THR A 3 -4.15 -25.69 -16.16
C THR A 3 -5.17 -25.78 -17.29
N ILE A 4 -5.57 -24.62 -17.83
CA ILE A 4 -6.40 -24.47 -19.03
C ILE A 4 -5.83 -23.34 -19.88
N THR A 5 -6.28 -23.22 -21.13
CA THR A 5 -5.92 -22.06 -21.95
C THR A 5 -6.61 -20.80 -21.44
N ALA A 6 -6.02 -19.63 -21.71
CA ALA A 6 -6.64 -18.34 -21.36
C ALA A 6 -8.03 -18.18 -21.98
N LYS A 7 -8.20 -18.65 -23.22
CA LYS A 7 -9.49 -18.59 -23.93
C LYS A 7 -10.57 -19.42 -23.22
N GLU A 8 -10.25 -20.64 -22.81
CA GLU A 8 -11.18 -21.49 -22.07
C GLU A 8 -11.49 -20.92 -20.68
N PHE A 9 -10.52 -20.26 -20.04
CA PHE A 9 -10.74 -19.58 -18.78
C PHE A 9 -11.73 -18.42 -18.92
N ASP A 10 -11.54 -17.57 -19.93
CA ASP A 10 -12.42 -16.43 -20.20
C ASP A 10 -13.85 -16.90 -20.53
N GLU A 11 -14.00 -17.91 -21.40
CA GLU A 11 -15.32 -18.48 -21.73
C GLU A 11 -16.04 -19.03 -20.49
N LYS A 12 -15.33 -19.77 -19.62
CA LYS A 12 -15.89 -20.29 -18.37
C LYS A 12 -16.30 -19.17 -17.41
N PHE A 13 -15.47 -18.14 -17.27
CA PHE A 13 -15.76 -16.99 -16.42
C PHE A 13 -17.00 -16.23 -16.91
N ASP A 14 -17.06 -15.94 -18.22
CA ASP A 14 -18.18 -15.21 -18.83
C ASP A 14 -19.50 -15.99 -18.77
N ASN A 15 -19.43 -17.33 -18.82
CA ASN A 15 -20.57 -18.21 -18.63
C ASN A 15 -21.03 -18.35 -17.16
N GLY A 16 -20.30 -17.76 -16.21
CA GLY A 16 -20.59 -17.87 -14.78
C GLY A 16 -20.29 -19.26 -14.20
N GLU A 17 -19.42 -20.04 -14.85
CA GLU A 17 -18.96 -21.34 -14.35
C GLU A 17 -17.98 -21.17 -13.17
N ASP A 18 -17.86 -22.19 -12.31
CA ASP A 18 -16.86 -22.20 -11.25
C ASP A 18 -15.45 -22.42 -11.82
N ILE A 19 -14.59 -21.42 -11.62
CA ILE A 19 -13.19 -21.43 -12.07
C ILE A 19 -12.19 -21.61 -10.92
N ALA A 20 -12.65 -21.86 -9.68
CA ALA A 20 -11.80 -21.88 -8.49
C ALA A 20 -10.66 -22.91 -8.57
N GLU A 21 -10.85 -24.03 -9.27
CA GLU A 21 -9.82 -25.06 -9.43
C GLU A 21 -8.61 -24.62 -10.30
N TYR A 22 -8.78 -23.54 -11.08
CA TYR A 22 -7.76 -22.94 -11.95
C TYR A 22 -7.09 -21.71 -11.34
N LEU A 23 -7.52 -21.28 -10.14
CA LEU A 23 -6.95 -20.12 -9.45
C LEU A 23 -5.96 -20.57 -8.37
N ASP A 24 -4.86 -19.83 -8.24
CA ASP A 24 -3.98 -19.94 -7.07
C ASP A 24 -4.43 -18.98 -5.96
N PHE A 25 -4.88 -19.55 -4.84
CA PHE A 25 -5.30 -18.80 -3.66
C PHE A 25 -4.21 -18.68 -2.59
N SER A 26 -2.98 -19.10 -2.86
CA SER A 26 -1.86 -19.08 -1.90
C SER A 26 -1.61 -17.69 -1.29
N THR A 27 -1.87 -16.63 -2.06
CA THR A 27 -1.73 -15.22 -1.65
C THR A 27 -3.06 -14.49 -1.53
N ALA A 28 -4.19 -15.20 -1.71
CA ALA A 28 -5.50 -14.57 -1.71
C ALA A 28 -5.88 -14.06 -0.32
N ILE A 29 -6.39 -12.84 -0.26
CA ILE A 29 -6.87 -12.22 0.97
C ILE A 29 -8.38 -12.41 1.03
N ARG A 30 -8.85 -13.13 2.05
CA ARG A 30 -10.28 -13.27 2.30
C ARG A 30 -10.84 -11.93 2.79
N LEU A 31 -12.05 -11.58 2.38
CA LEU A 31 -12.71 -10.31 2.79
C LEU A 31 -12.73 -10.11 4.32
N LYS A 32 -12.96 -11.17 5.08
CA LYS A 32 -12.92 -11.14 6.56
C LYS A 32 -11.54 -10.79 7.15
N ASP A 33 -10.47 -11.06 6.39
CA ASP A 33 -9.09 -10.82 6.76
C ASP A 33 -8.57 -9.47 6.23
N VAL A 34 -9.36 -8.70 5.47
CA VAL A 34 -8.99 -7.37 4.95
C VAL A 34 -8.57 -6.42 6.06
N LYS A 35 -9.19 -6.51 7.25
CA LYS A 35 -8.79 -5.71 8.43
C LYS A 35 -7.34 -5.98 8.88
N LYS A 36 -6.78 -7.16 8.59
CA LYS A 36 -5.37 -7.49 8.92
C LYS A 36 -4.38 -6.74 8.02
N LEU A 37 -4.81 -6.15 6.91
CA LEU A 37 -3.95 -5.35 6.03
C LEU A 37 -3.49 -4.03 6.65
N LYS A 38 -3.91 -3.71 7.89
CA LYS A 38 -3.57 -2.45 8.60
C LYS A 38 -3.79 -1.21 7.73
N THR A 39 -4.83 -1.23 6.89
CA THR A 39 -5.21 -0.13 5.98
C THR A 39 -6.00 0.98 6.69
N GLU A 40 -6.32 0.79 7.97
CA GLU A 40 -7.02 1.78 8.78
C GLU A 40 -6.13 3.02 9.00
N THR A 41 -6.58 4.16 8.49
CA THR A 41 -5.89 5.44 8.69
C THR A 41 -6.31 6.07 10.01
N LYS A 42 -5.34 6.41 10.87
CA LYS A 42 -5.58 7.18 12.10
C LYS A 42 -5.12 8.63 11.90
N LYS A 43 -5.96 9.60 12.28
CA LYS A 43 -5.57 11.02 12.29
C LYS A 43 -4.65 11.30 13.48
N VAL A 44 -3.61 12.09 13.23
CA VAL A 44 -2.66 12.58 14.25
C VAL A 44 -2.53 14.08 14.05
N ASN A 45 -2.60 14.85 15.14
CA ASN A 45 -2.36 16.28 15.14
C ASN A 45 -0.96 16.54 15.68
N VAL A 46 -0.19 17.39 15.00
CA VAL A 46 1.20 17.72 15.36
C VAL A 46 1.42 19.20 15.05
N ASP A 47 2.04 19.91 15.98
CA ASP A 47 2.46 21.29 15.78
C ASP A 47 3.93 21.33 15.35
N PHE A 48 4.25 22.23 14.42
CA PHE A 48 5.61 22.45 13.94
C PHE A 48 5.96 23.94 14.07
N PRO A 49 7.22 24.29 14.42
CA PRO A 49 7.72 25.64 14.25
C PRO A 49 7.54 26.16 12.82
N GLU A 50 7.29 27.46 12.66
CA GLU A 50 7.03 28.10 11.36
C GLU A 50 8.11 27.78 10.32
N TRP A 51 9.38 27.87 10.70
CA TRP A 51 10.51 27.62 9.81
C TRP A 51 10.55 26.18 9.26
N ILE A 52 10.00 25.20 10.00
CA ILE A 52 9.87 23.83 9.50
C ILE A 52 8.78 23.77 8.43
N ILE A 53 7.65 24.45 8.66
CA ILE A 53 6.53 24.48 7.71
C ILE A 53 6.98 25.12 6.39
N GLU A 54 7.66 26.26 6.46
CA GLU A 54 8.21 26.95 5.28
C GLU A 54 9.19 26.05 4.50
N SER A 55 10.04 25.32 5.21
CA SER A 55 10.99 24.39 4.60
C SER A 55 10.28 23.23 3.90
N LEU A 56 9.25 22.66 4.54
CA LEU A 56 8.42 21.59 3.96
C LEU A 56 7.69 22.06 2.70
N ASP A 57 7.12 23.26 2.72
CA ASP A 57 6.42 23.82 1.56
C ASP A 57 7.34 24.04 0.37
N LYS A 58 8.55 24.57 0.63
CA LYS A 58 9.55 24.77 -0.41
C LYS A 58 9.90 23.45 -1.08
N GLU A 59 10.09 22.39 -0.30
CA GLU A 59 10.47 21.09 -0.83
C GLU A 59 9.31 20.40 -1.55
N ALA A 60 8.10 20.45 -0.98
CA ALA A 60 6.89 19.95 -1.63
C ALA A 60 6.65 20.62 -2.99
N LYS A 61 6.88 21.93 -3.09
CA LYS A 61 6.74 22.70 -4.34
C LYS A 61 7.75 22.27 -5.40
N LYS A 62 9.00 21.98 -5.05
CA LYS A 62 10.04 21.55 -6.01
C LYS A 62 9.65 20.28 -6.76
N ILE A 63 9.01 19.34 -6.07
CA ILE A 63 8.61 18.05 -6.63
C ILE A 63 7.12 18.00 -7.02
N GLY A 64 6.40 19.11 -6.89
CA GLY A 64 5.00 19.23 -7.33
C GLY A 64 4.00 18.46 -6.48
N VAL A 65 4.23 18.31 -5.18
CA VAL A 65 3.33 17.60 -4.26
C VAL A 65 2.81 18.51 -3.14
N THR A 66 1.83 18.03 -2.38
CA THR A 66 1.33 18.75 -1.19
C THR A 66 2.24 18.54 0.01
N ARG A 67 2.19 19.47 0.97
CA ARG A 67 2.87 19.35 2.27
C ARG A 67 2.56 18.01 2.96
N GLN A 68 1.30 17.57 2.93
CA GLN A 68 0.92 16.30 3.54
C GLN A 68 1.55 15.10 2.84
N SER A 69 1.69 15.12 1.52
CA SER A 69 2.31 14.02 0.77
C SER A 69 3.79 13.90 1.10
N ILE A 70 4.53 15.01 1.16
CA ILE A 70 5.97 14.95 1.48
C ILE A 70 6.20 14.48 2.92
N ILE A 71 5.37 14.91 3.88
CA ILE A 71 5.43 14.42 5.27
C ILE A 71 5.23 12.90 5.32
N LYS A 72 4.26 12.36 4.58
CA LYS A 72 4.00 10.90 4.54
C LYS A 72 5.21 10.12 4.01
N VAL A 73 5.82 10.60 2.93
CA VAL A 73 6.97 9.95 2.31
C VAL A 73 8.16 9.94 3.26
N TRP A 74 8.55 11.09 3.81
CA TRP A 74 9.70 11.20 4.70
C TRP A 74 9.54 10.39 5.99
N ILE A 75 8.34 10.37 6.58
CA ILE A 75 8.08 9.52 7.76
C ILE A 75 8.23 8.04 7.39
N ALA A 76 7.71 7.61 6.23
CA ALA A 76 7.83 6.22 5.79
C ALA A 76 9.29 5.81 5.54
N GLU A 77 10.08 6.69 4.92
CA GLU A 77 11.52 6.50 4.70
C GLU A 77 12.27 6.38 6.02
N ARG A 78 12.07 7.32 6.94
CA ARG A 78 12.71 7.32 8.26
C ARG A 78 12.34 6.08 9.07
N LEU A 79 11.08 5.66 9.06
CA LEU A 79 10.64 4.43 9.73
C LEU A 79 11.26 3.18 9.10
N LYS A 80 11.40 3.15 7.77
CA LYS A 80 12.04 2.03 7.06
C LYS A 80 13.52 1.92 7.44
N GLU A 81 14.23 3.04 7.56
CA GLU A 81 15.61 3.08 8.04
C GLU A 81 15.73 2.52 9.45
N GLU A 82 14.91 3.01 10.40
CA GLU A 82 14.90 2.52 11.79
C GLU A 82 14.60 1.01 11.88
N MET A 83 13.63 0.52 11.12
CA MET A 83 13.34 -0.92 11.05
C MET A 83 14.46 -1.73 10.41
N GLY A 84 15.21 -1.13 9.48
CA GLY A 84 16.42 -1.72 8.92
C GLY A 84 17.52 -1.84 9.97
N HIS A 85 17.76 -0.78 10.74
CA HIS A 85 18.74 -0.77 11.83
C HIS A 85 18.41 -1.78 12.94
N LEU A 86 17.13 -1.92 13.33
CA LEU A 86 16.71 -2.89 14.34
C LEU A 86 16.85 -4.36 13.91
N LYS A 87 16.91 -4.65 12.61
CA LYS A 87 17.08 -6.02 12.09
C LYS A 87 18.54 -6.43 11.93
N VAL A 88 19.46 -5.47 11.96
CA VAL A 88 20.91 -5.68 11.77
C VAL A 88 21.67 -5.68 13.10
N SER A 89 21.03 -5.26 14.19
CA SER A 89 21.54 -5.33 15.56
C SER A 89 20.91 -6.46 16.36
#